data_AF-A0A2S6XD43-F1
#
_entry.id   AF-A0A2S6XD43-F1
#
_cell.length_a   1.000
_cell.length_b   1.000
_cell.length_c   1.000
_cell.angle_alpha   90.00
_cell.angle_beta   90.00
_cell.angle_gamma   90.00
#
_symmetry.space_group_name_H-M   'P 1'
#
loop_
_entity.id
_entity.type
_entity.pdbx_description
1 polymer ?
#
loop_
_entity_poly.entity_id
_entity_poly.type
_entity_poly.pdbx_seq_one_letter_code
_entity_poly.pdbx_strand_id
1 'polypeptide(L)'
;MSKRTRLAKAPYRSNGSLMDWVGTVEPHEWRDNKPFPAMLILQGTERGMSAARFVWHSDKGHVYKMFMTDMVSLVQNATNLYKGTADTWWVVQKRGKNYGIRLADNDDLKHAGHVAGPKADCPACEGVAYGYESWCPLPPTADQPHQARHNMAIVGRCICGERFGHPIHRSCTCAPEDRTACSADNCPG
;
A
#
# COMPACT_ATOMS: atom_id res chain seq x y z
N MET A 1 -23.49 -0.69 9.37
CA MET A 1 -22.22 -1.45 9.41
C MET A 1 -21.80 -1.61 10.86
N SER A 2 -21.51 -2.82 11.34
CA SER A 2 -21.05 -3.04 12.71
C SER A 2 -19.66 -2.43 12.91
N LYS A 3 -19.45 -1.69 14.01
CA LYS A 3 -18.16 -1.10 14.38
C LYS A 3 -17.17 -2.23 14.67
N ARG A 4 -16.12 -2.38 13.87
CA ARG A 4 -15.10 -3.42 14.10
C ARG A 4 -14.38 -3.13 15.42
N THR A 5 -14.30 -4.14 16.29
CA THR A 5 -13.43 -4.06 17.46
C THR A 5 -11.99 -3.99 16.99
N ARG A 6 -11.30 -2.89 17.32
CA ARG A 6 -9.88 -2.74 17.01
C ARG A 6 -9.06 -3.65 17.89
N LEU A 7 -8.10 -4.35 17.27
CA LEU A 7 -7.14 -5.17 17.98
C LEU A 7 -6.09 -4.25 18.59
N ALA A 8 -5.87 -4.31 19.91
CA ALA A 8 -4.90 -3.46 20.60
C ALA A 8 -3.45 -3.93 20.39
N LYS A 9 -3.20 -5.25 20.47
CA LYS A 9 -1.88 -5.85 20.31
C LYS A 9 -1.92 -7.06 19.38
N ALA A 10 -0.81 -7.30 18.70
CA ALA A 10 -0.61 -8.43 17.80
C ALA A 10 0.67 -9.21 18.15
N PRO A 11 0.67 -10.54 17.95
CA PRO A 11 1.80 -11.40 18.22
C PRO A 11 2.77 -11.45 17.03
N TYR A 12 4.05 -11.20 17.30
CA TYR A 12 5.12 -11.28 16.31
C TYR A 12 6.18 -12.29 16.74
N ARG A 13 6.78 -12.96 15.75
CA ARG A 13 7.97 -13.79 15.94
C ARG A 13 9.19 -12.90 16.21
N SER A 14 10.26 -13.50 16.73
CA SER A 14 11.55 -12.83 16.93
C SER A 14 12.12 -12.23 15.64
N ASN A 15 11.85 -12.84 14.48
CA ASN A 15 12.26 -12.34 13.16
C ASN A 15 11.36 -11.22 12.60
N GLY A 16 10.39 -10.71 13.38
CA GLY A 16 9.48 -9.65 12.96
C GLY A 16 8.30 -10.09 12.10
N SER A 17 8.17 -11.38 11.78
CA SER A 17 7.00 -11.91 11.06
C SER A 17 5.77 -11.96 11.96
N LEU A 18 4.59 -11.75 11.36
CA LEU A 18 3.32 -11.90 12.07
C LEU A 18 3.06 -13.38 12.36
N MET A 19 2.71 -13.71 13.61
CA MET A 19 2.19 -15.04 13.92
C MET A 19 0.74 -15.13 13.48
N ASP A 20 0.35 -16.18 12.78
CA ASP A 20 -1.02 -16.40 12.36
C ASP A 20 -1.89 -17.03 13.44
N TRP A 21 -1.28 -17.68 14.43
CA TRP A 21 -1.95 -18.20 15.63
C TRP A 21 -0.96 -18.23 16.81
N VAL A 22 -1.44 -17.91 18.01
CA VAL A 22 -0.63 -17.99 19.23
C VAL A 22 -0.93 -19.31 19.92
N GLY A 23 0.03 -20.23 19.81
CA GLY A 23 0.05 -21.49 20.52
C GLY A 23 0.94 -21.47 21.77
N THR A 24 1.17 -22.66 22.33
CA THR A 24 1.86 -22.82 23.62
C THR A 24 3.38 -22.90 23.55
N VAL A 25 3.99 -23.01 22.36
CA VAL A 25 5.41 -23.45 22.27
C VAL A 25 6.34 -22.44 21.58
N GLU A 26 5.83 -21.59 20.69
CA GLU A 26 6.69 -20.65 19.95
C GLU A 26 6.88 -19.33 20.72
N PRO A 27 8.13 -18.90 21.01
CA PRO A 27 8.40 -17.60 21.60
C PRO A 27 7.86 -16.47 20.73
N HIS A 28 7.22 -15.48 21.36
CA HIS A 28 6.60 -14.38 20.64
C HIS A 28 6.58 -13.10 21.46
N GLU A 29 6.49 -11.99 20.75
CA GLU A 29 6.42 -10.64 21.30
C GLU A 29 5.05 -10.04 20.98
N TRP A 30 4.37 -9.50 21.99
CA TRP A 30 3.14 -8.74 21.80
C TRP A 30 3.46 -7.28 21.53
N ARG A 31 3.25 -6.84 20.29
CA ARG A 31 3.47 -5.44 19.86
C ARG A 31 2.15 -4.70 19.73
N ASP A 32 2.19 -3.38 19.87
CA ASP A 32 1.04 -2.54 19.59
C ASP A 32 0.63 -2.70 18.13
N ASN A 33 -0.67 -2.86 17.87
CA ASN A 33 -1.20 -3.00 16.53
C ASN A 33 -1.42 -1.64 15.88
N LYS A 34 -0.32 -0.97 15.56
CA LYS A 34 -0.32 0.28 14.81
C LYS A 34 -0.29 -0.03 13.30
N PRO A 35 -1.03 0.72 12.47
CA PRO A 35 -0.80 0.74 11.04
C PRO A 35 0.68 0.90 10.73
N PHE A 36 1.16 0.14 9.76
CA PHE A 36 2.56 0.19 9.35
C PHE A 36 2.67 0.25 7.83
N PRO A 37 3.64 1.02 7.32
CA PRO A 37 3.92 1.09 5.90
C PRO A 37 4.78 -0.10 5.48
N ALA A 38 4.39 -0.81 4.41
CA ALA A 38 5.25 -1.81 3.83
C ALA A 38 4.92 -2.09 2.36
N MET A 39 5.97 -2.38 1.59
CA MET A 39 5.86 -3.04 0.30
C MET A 39 5.88 -4.55 0.53
N LEU A 40 4.80 -5.22 0.15
CA LEU A 40 4.65 -6.66 0.30
C LEU A 40 4.48 -7.34 -1.05
N ILE A 41 5.16 -8.47 -1.22
CA ILE A 41 5.10 -9.32 -2.41
C ILE A 41 4.29 -10.57 -2.08
N LEU A 42 3.25 -10.82 -2.86
CA LEU A 42 2.44 -12.02 -2.77
C LEU A 42 3.26 -13.22 -3.23
N GLN A 43 3.55 -14.14 -2.31
CA GLN A 43 4.30 -15.37 -2.60
C GLN A 43 3.39 -16.54 -2.99
N GLY A 44 2.14 -16.54 -2.53
CA GLY A 44 1.20 -17.60 -2.86
C GLY A 44 0.07 -17.73 -1.84
N THR A 45 -0.43 -18.96 -1.71
CA THR A 45 -1.50 -19.29 -0.77
C THR A 45 -1.11 -20.46 0.12
N GLU A 46 -1.65 -20.47 1.34
CA GLU A 46 -1.47 -21.54 2.30
C GLU A 46 -2.85 -21.97 2.79
N ARG A 47 -3.05 -23.28 2.95
CA ARG A 47 -4.29 -23.86 3.48
C ARG A 47 -4.01 -24.58 4.78
N GLY A 48 -4.56 -24.06 5.87
CA GLY A 48 -4.63 -24.77 7.14
C GLY A 48 -5.96 -25.52 7.29
N MET A 49 -6.13 -26.23 8.42
CA MET A 49 -7.38 -26.93 8.73
C MET A 49 -8.60 -26.00 8.82
N SER A 50 -8.39 -24.74 9.23
CA SER A 50 -9.47 -23.80 9.54
C SER A 50 -9.61 -22.62 8.57
N ALA A 51 -8.66 -22.42 7.65
CA ALA A 51 -8.71 -21.31 6.69
C ALA A 51 -7.67 -21.46 5.57
N ALA A 52 -8.00 -20.95 4.39
CA ALA A 52 -7.04 -20.59 3.34
C ALA A 52 -6.62 -19.13 3.48
N ARG A 53 -5.35 -18.83 3.25
CA ARG A 53 -4.74 -17.50 3.40
C ARG A 53 -3.80 -17.19 2.25
N PHE A 54 -3.62 -15.91 1.97
CA PHE A 54 -2.57 -15.41 1.08
C PHE A 54 -1.32 -15.09 1.90
N VAL A 55 -0.15 -15.45 1.39
CA VAL A 55 1.15 -15.28 2.06
C VAL A 55 1.91 -14.15 1.39
N TRP A 56 2.28 -13.15 2.19
CA TRP A 56 2.93 -11.92 1.77
C TRP A 56 4.29 -11.78 2.43
N HIS A 57 5.29 -11.36 1.66
CA HIS A 57 6.66 -11.16 2.14
C HIS A 57 7.07 -9.70 1.99
N SER A 58 7.73 -9.15 3.01
CA SER A 58 8.43 -7.88 2.86
C SER A 58 9.82 -8.08 2.24
N ASP A 59 10.42 -6.99 1.77
CA ASP A 59 11.83 -6.88 1.42
C ASP A 59 12.79 -7.37 2.53
N LYS A 60 12.42 -7.16 3.80
CA LYS A 60 13.15 -7.62 4.99
C LYS A 60 12.94 -9.11 5.34
N GLY A 61 12.22 -9.86 4.51
CA GLY A 61 11.94 -11.28 4.75
C GLY A 61 10.88 -11.56 5.81
N HIS A 62 10.14 -10.54 6.28
CA HIS A 62 9.04 -10.75 7.20
C HIS A 62 7.84 -11.36 6.47
N VAL A 63 7.19 -12.32 7.11
CA VAL A 63 6.02 -13.02 6.56
C VAL A 63 4.74 -12.53 7.20
N TYR A 64 3.73 -12.27 6.37
CA TYR A 64 2.40 -11.86 6.79
C TYR A 64 1.35 -12.72 6.08
N LYS A 65 0.33 -13.16 6.82
CA LYS A 65 -0.81 -13.87 6.24
C LYS A 65 -2.01 -12.95 6.11
N MET A 66 -2.77 -13.08 5.05
CA MET A 66 -3.99 -12.30 4.80
C MET A 66 -5.18 -13.24 4.58
N PHE A 67 -6.33 -12.94 5.19
CA PHE A 67 -7.53 -13.74 4.95
C PHE A 67 -8.12 -13.43 3.57
N MET A 68 -8.80 -14.42 2.98
CA MET A 68 -9.34 -14.32 1.63
C MET A 68 -10.27 -13.11 1.43
N THR A 69 -11.13 -12.79 2.39
CA THR A 69 -12.01 -11.61 2.30
C THR A 69 -11.25 -10.29 2.29
N ASP A 70 -10.09 -10.23 2.95
CA ASP A 70 -9.28 -9.02 2.98
C ASP A 70 -8.47 -8.88 1.69
N MET A 71 -8.12 -10.00 1.06
CA MET A 71 -7.56 -9.99 -0.29
C MET A 71 -8.55 -9.40 -1.30
N VAL A 72 -9.83 -9.75 -1.21
CA VAL A 72 -10.87 -9.12 -2.03
C VAL A 72 -10.91 -7.61 -1.79
N SER A 73 -10.89 -7.19 -0.52
CA SER A 73 -10.84 -5.77 -0.17
C SER A 73 -9.58 -5.08 -0.71
N LEU A 74 -8.43 -5.74 -0.68
CA LEU A 74 -7.18 -5.23 -1.23
C LEU A 74 -7.33 -5.00 -2.74
N VAL A 75 -7.75 -6.02 -3.49
CA VAL A 75 -7.91 -5.94 -4.94
C VAL A 75 -8.91 -4.87 -5.35
N GLN A 76 -9.97 -4.67 -4.56
CA GLN A 76 -11.02 -3.68 -4.87
C GLN A 76 -10.64 -2.24 -4.51
N ASN A 77 -9.81 -2.04 -3.48
CA ASN A 77 -9.61 -0.71 -2.89
C ASN A 77 -8.17 -0.21 -2.93
N ALA A 78 -7.18 -1.08 -3.11
CA ALA A 78 -5.79 -0.66 -3.20
C ALA A 78 -5.50 -0.09 -4.58
N THR A 79 -4.98 1.13 -4.60
CA THR A 79 -4.51 1.77 -5.82
C THR A 79 -3.09 1.34 -6.21
N ASN A 80 -2.33 0.80 -5.25
CA ASN A 80 -0.90 0.51 -5.39
C ASN A 80 -0.63 -1.00 -5.49
N LEU A 81 -1.52 -1.76 -6.14
CA LEU A 81 -1.35 -3.19 -6.40
C LEU A 81 -0.86 -3.38 -7.84
N TYR A 82 0.35 -3.92 -8.02
CA TYR A 82 0.93 -4.17 -9.33
C TYR A 82 1.72 -5.46 -9.36
N LYS A 83 1.41 -6.36 -10.30
CA LYS A 83 2.11 -7.64 -10.53
C LYS A 83 2.37 -8.44 -9.24
N GLY A 84 1.37 -8.53 -8.36
CA GLY A 84 1.48 -9.26 -7.09
C GLY A 84 2.25 -8.53 -5.98
N THR A 85 2.66 -7.28 -6.20
CA THR A 85 3.27 -6.42 -5.19
C THR A 85 2.27 -5.35 -4.74
N ALA A 86 2.22 -5.06 -3.45
CA ALA A 86 1.36 -4.03 -2.87
C ALA A 86 2.18 -3.13 -1.93
N ASP A 87 2.23 -1.84 -2.21
CA ASP A 87 2.90 -0.83 -1.38
C ASP A 87 1.87 0.11 -0.74
N THR A 88 1.57 -0.13 0.53
CA THR A 88 0.47 0.54 1.23
C THR A 88 0.60 0.45 2.75
N TRP A 89 -0.39 0.96 3.46
CA TRP A 89 -0.52 0.83 4.91
C TRP A 89 -1.29 -0.43 5.28
N TRP A 90 -0.66 -1.21 6.14
CA TRP A 90 -1.18 -2.46 6.64
C TRP A 90 -1.53 -2.33 8.11
N VAL A 91 -2.53 -3.08 8.54
CA VAL A 91 -2.85 -3.23 9.97
C VAL A 91 -3.17 -4.68 10.26
N VAL A 92 -2.79 -5.16 11.45
CA VAL A 92 -3.14 -6.50 11.87
C VAL A 92 -4.60 -6.53 12.29
N GLN A 93 -5.25 -7.63 12.00
CA GLN A 93 -6.59 -7.94 12.48
C GLN A 93 -6.63 -9.36 13.04
N LYS A 94 -7.66 -9.62 13.84
CA LYS A 94 -7.92 -10.93 14.41
C LYS A 94 -9.27 -11.44 13.94
N ARG A 95 -9.33 -12.72 13.56
CA ARG A 95 -10.57 -13.43 13.21
C ARG A 95 -10.59 -14.79 13.91
N GLY A 96 -11.47 -14.91 14.90
CA GLY A 96 -11.44 -16.03 15.83
C GLY A 96 -10.10 -16.07 16.58
N LYS A 97 -9.39 -17.19 16.51
CA LYS A 97 -8.05 -17.35 17.12
C LYS A 97 -6.90 -16.91 16.20
N ASN A 98 -7.18 -16.60 14.94
CA ASN A 98 -6.14 -16.36 13.95
C ASN A 98 -5.89 -14.87 13.74
N TYR A 99 -4.66 -14.53 13.39
CA TYR A 99 -4.22 -13.18 13.02
C TYR A 99 -3.86 -13.12 11.55
N GLY A 100 -4.02 -11.94 10.97
CA GLY A 100 -3.62 -11.64 9.61
C GLY A 100 -3.56 -10.14 9.36
N ILE A 101 -3.05 -9.72 8.22
CA ILE A 101 -3.03 -8.32 7.81
C ILE A 101 -4.26 -7.98 6.96
N ARG A 102 -4.55 -6.69 6.84
CA ARG A 102 -5.43 -6.08 5.85
C ARG A 102 -4.93 -4.69 5.51
N LEU A 103 -5.52 -4.10 4.46
CA LEU A 103 -5.42 -2.68 4.20
C LEU A 103 -5.92 -1.89 5.43
N ALA A 104 -5.12 -0.92 5.88
CA ALA A 104 -5.53 0.04 6.89
C ALA A 104 -6.57 1.00 6.30
N ASP A 105 -7.63 1.28 7.05
CA ASP A 105 -8.62 2.27 6.65
C ASP A 105 -8.32 3.65 7.26
N ASN A 106 -9.08 4.67 6.87
CA ASN A 106 -8.96 6.04 7.40
C ASN A 106 -9.03 6.08 8.93
N ASP A 107 -9.84 5.19 9.50
CA ASP A 107 -10.12 5.16 10.93
C ASP A 107 -8.91 4.59 11.70
N ASP A 108 -8.26 3.57 11.15
CA ASP A 108 -7.00 3.03 11.65
C ASP A 108 -5.88 4.08 11.59
N LEU A 109 -5.75 4.77 10.46
CA LEU A 109 -4.72 5.79 10.23
C LEU A 109 -4.88 7.00 11.16
N LYS A 110 -6.10 7.54 11.27
CA LYS A 110 -6.41 8.63 12.22
C LYS A 110 -6.07 8.28 13.66
N HIS A 111 -6.27 7.02 14.03
CA HIS A 111 -5.95 6.56 15.37
C HIS A 111 -4.45 6.47 15.65
N ALA A 112 -3.66 6.20 14.61
CA ALA A 112 -2.20 6.30 14.68
C ALA A 112 -1.67 7.74 14.60
N GLY A 113 -2.55 8.73 14.43
CA GLY A 113 -2.19 10.15 14.38
C GLY A 113 -1.94 10.68 12.96
N HIS A 114 -2.23 9.89 11.92
CA HIS A 114 -2.15 10.37 10.54
C HIS A 114 -3.36 11.26 10.22
N VAL A 115 -3.09 12.40 9.58
CA VAL A 115 -4.08 13.45 9.30
C VAL A 115 -4.75 13.31 7.94
N ALA A 116 -4.16 12.55 7.02
CA ALA A 116 -4.73 12.27 5.71
C ALA A 116 -5.04 10.76 5.55
N GLY A 117 -5.88 10.42 4.58
CA GLY A 117 -6.29 9.02 4.35
C GLY A 117 -5.20 8.21 3.64
N PRO A 118 -5.43 6.89 3.40
CA PRO A 118 -4.46 6.00 2.74
C PRO A 118 -4.18 6.39 1.27
N LYS A 119 -4.94 7.33 0.70
CA LYS A 119 -4.72 7.89 -0.63
C LYS A 119 -3.69 9.02 -0.69
N ALA A 120 -3.39 9.65 0.45
CA ALA A 120 -2.48 10.79 0.54
C ALA A 120 -1.18 10.44 1.26
N ASP A 121 -1.22 9.44 2.15
CA ASP A 121 -0.06 9.04 2.93
C ASP A 121 0.60 7.83 2.28
N CYS A 122 1.14 7.95 1.07
CA CYS A 122 2.19 7.01 0.69
C CYS A 122 3.39 7.30 1.61
N PRO A 123 4.03 6.31 2.24
CA PRO A 123 5.20 6.52 3.10
C PRO A 123 6.35 7.20 2.34
N ALA A 124 6.41 6.97 1.03
CA ALA A 124 7.32 7.67 0.12
C ALA A 124 6.94 9.13 -0.16
N CYS A 125 5.66 9.52 0.04
CA CYS A 125 5.14 10.87 -0.16
C CYS A 125 5.07 11.70 1.15
N GLU A 126 5.04 11.07 2.32
CA GLU A 126 4.96 11.76 3.63
C GLU A 126 6.22 12.61 3.95
N GLY A 127 7.33 12.36 3.24
CA GLY A 127 8.55 13.16 3.31
C GLY A 127 8.56 14.42 2.42
N VAL A 128 7.53 14.65 1.61
CA VAL A 128 7.54 15.68 0.57
C VAL A 128 6.63 16.84 0.96
N ALA A 129 7.24 17.91 1.48
CA ALA A 129 6.54 19.11 1.88
C ALA A 129 5.87 19.79 0.68
N TYR A 130 4.54 19.74 0.65
CA TYR A 130 3.62 20.58 -0.13
C TYR A 130 3.90 20.77 -1.63
N GLY A 131 3.04 20.14 -2.42
CA GLY A 131 2.65 20.63 -3.75
C GLY A 131 3.04 19.72 -4.90
N TYR A 132 2.06 18.97 -5.40
CA TYR A 132 2.07 18.32 -6.71
C TYR A 132 3.05 17.14 -6.90
N GLU A 133 2.83 16.03 -6.19
CA GLU A 133 3.49 14.77 -6.56
C GLU A 133 2.47 13.65 -6.80
N SER A 134 2.52 13.11 -8.02
CA SER A 134 1.76 11.95 -8.48
C SER A 134 2.66 10.71 -8.49
N TRP A 135 2.05 9.57 -8.16
CA TRP A 135 2.65 8.23 -8.17
C TRP A 135 3.31 7.90 -9.52
N CYS A 136 4.56 7.42 -9.52
CA CYS A 136 5.23 6.87 -10.71
C CYS A 136 5.27 5.33 -10.62
N PRO A 137 4.36 4.60 -11.31
CA PRO A 137 4.43 3.15 -11.43
C PRO A 137 5.54 2.74 -12.40
N LEU A 138 6.80 2.81 -11.99
CA LEU A 138 7.83 2.11 -12.74
C LEU A 138 7.95 0.66 -12.27
N PRO A 139 8.14 -0.30 -13.20
CA PRO A 139 8.48 -1.67 -12.84
C PRO A 139 9.81 -1.68 -12.07
N PRO A 140 9.97 -2.52 -11.04
CA PRO A 140 11.26 -2.71 -10.40
C PRO A 140 12.25 -3.23 -11.44
N THR A 141 13.32 -2.48 -11.71
CA THR A 141 14.51 -3.03 -12.37
C THR A 141 15.38 -3.70 -11.31
N ALA A 142 16.22 -4.66 -11.74
CA ALA A 142 17.00 -5.52 -10.84
C ALA A 142 17.96 -4.76 -9.89
N ASP A 143 18.21 -3.48 -10.13
CA ASP A 143 19.32 -2.74 -9.50
C ASP A 143 18.90 -1.53 -8.66
N GLN A 144 17.59 -1.22 -8.51
CA GLN A 144 17.16 -0.09 -7.68
C GLN A 144 15.94 -0.41 -6.80
N PRO A 145 16.09 -0.44 -5.45
CA PRO A 145 14.93 -0.34 -4.57
C PRO A 145 14.25 1.01 -4.83
N HIS A 146 12.91 1.03 -4.77
CA HIS A 146 12.09 2.22 -4.95
C HIS A 146 12.50 3.34 -3.97
N GLN A 147 13.52 4.12 -4.31
CA GLN A 147 13.72 5.43 -3.74
C GLN A 147 12.91 6.36 -4.62
N ALA A 148 11.74 6.79 -4.13
CA ALA A 148 11.19 8.05 -4.58
C ALA A 148 12.26 9.11 -4.32
N ARG A 149 13.06 9.43 -5.34
CA ARG A 149 14.03 10.51 -5.26
C ARG A 149 13.35 11.76 -5.76
N HIS A 150 13.29 12.75 -4.88
CA HIS A 150 12.90 14.11 -5.21
C HIS A 150 13.69 14.59 -6.43
N ASN A 151 12.99 14.97 -7.48
CA ASN A 151 13.55 15.82 -8.51
C ASN A 151 12.92 17.20 -8.37
N MET A 152 13.58 18.09 -7.61
CA MET A 152 13.14 19.48 -7.41
C MET A 152 13.07 20.30 -8.71
N ALA A 153 13.57 19.79 -9.83
CA ALA A 153 13.75 20.58 -11.05
C ALA A 153 12.71 20.36 -12.15
N ILE A 154 11.83 19.34 -12.09
CA ILE A 154 10.92 19.07 -13.24
C ILE A 154 9.55 18.64 -12.75
N VAL A 155 8.66 19.61 -12.61
CA VAL A 155 7.21 19.37 -12.62
C VAL A 155 6.89 18.69 -13.96
N GLY A 156 6.61 17.38 -13.93
CA GLY A 156 6.06 16.67 -15.07
C GLY A 156 6.93 15.61 -15.77
N ARG A 157 8.07 15.16 -15.21
CA ARG A 157 8.76 13.95 -15.70
C ARG A 157 9.21 13.02 -14.57
N CYS A 158 8.99 11.73 -14.73
CA CYS A 158 9.54 10.71 -13.86
C CYS A 158 11.06 10.55 -14.12
N ILE A 159 11.79 9.91 -13.20
CA ILE A 159 13.26 9.71 -13.29
C ILE A 159 13.70 8.99 -14.57
N CYS A 160 12.81 8.22 -15.21
CA CYS A 160 13.03 7.58 -16.50
C CYS A 160 12.91 8.53 -17.72
N GLY A 161 12.57 9.81 -17.52
CA GLY A 161 12.41 10.80 -18.59
C GLY A 161 11.01 10.88 -19.22
N GLU A 162 10.09 9.97 -18.85
CA GLU A 162 8.70 9.98 -19.33
C GLU A 162 7.83 11.03 -18.63
N ARG A 163 6.95 11.67 -19.40
CA ARG A 163 5.95 12.61 -18.87
C ARG A 163 4.83 11.85 -18.18
N PHE A 164 4.35 12.35 -17.05
CA PHE A 164 3.16 11.81 -16.39
C PHE A 164 1.93 11.96 -17.30
N GLY A 165 1.50 10.87 -17.92
CA GLY A 165 0.25 10.75 -18.64
C GLY A 165 -0.43 9.45 -18.23
N HIS A 166 -1.15 9.46 -17.10
CA HIS A 166 -1.91 8.28 -16.68
C HIS A 166 -3.29 8.29 -17.35
N PRO A 167 -3.72 7.20 -18.02
CA PRO A 167 -5.04 7.13 -18.69
C PRO A 167 -6.27 7.16 -17.75
N ILE A 168 -6.07 7.21 -16.43
CA ILE A 168 -7.16 7.22 -15.44
C ILE A 168 -7.61 8.66 -15.10
N HIS A 169 -6.80 9.66 -15.43
CA HIS A 169 -7.14 11.07 -15.32
C HIS A 169 -6.94 11.75 -16.68
N ARG A 170 -7.94 11.64 -17.58
CA ARG A 170 -8.03 12.51 -18.76
C ARG A 170 -8.29 13.95 -18.27
N SER A 171 -7.24 14.67 -17.89
CA SER A 171 -7.24 16.12 -17.92
C SER A 171 -6.46 16.55 -19.15
N CYS A 172 -7.16 17.10 -20.14
CA CYS A 172 -6.57 17.74 -21.31
C CYS A 172 -5.44 18.67 -20.86
N THR A 173 -4.21 18.37 -21.25
CA THR A 173 -3.06 19.25 -21.05
C THR A 173 -3.07 20.32 -22.13
N CYS A 174 -3.90 21.35 -22.00
CA CYS A 174 -3.64 22.62 -22.66
C CYS A 174 -2.55 23.32 -21.84
N ALA A 175 -1.41 23.63 -22.45
CA ALA A 175 -0.37 24.41 -21.80
C ALA A 175 -0.94 25.78 -21.38
N PRO A 176 -0.57 26.33 -20.20
CA PRO A 176 -1.19 27.55 -19.67
C PRO A 176 -0.91 28.81 -20.50
N GLU A 177 -0.05 28.74 -21.51
CA GLU A 177 0.42 29.89 -22.28
C GLU A 177 -0.38 30.15 -23.56
N ASP A 178 -1.29 29.25 -23.95
CA ASP A 178 -2.06 29.41 -25.19
C ASP A 178 -3.53 29.00 -25.03
N ARG A 179 -4.32 29.86 -24.38
CA ARG A 179 -5.76 29.62 -24.12
C ARG A 179 -6.65 29.74 -25.35
N THR A 180 -6.11 30.13 -26.50
CA THR A 180 -6.87 30.33 -27.75
C THR A 180 -6.86 29.14 -28.71
N ALA A 181 -6.09 28.08 -28.43
CA ALA A 181 -5.88 26.98 -29.39
C ALA A 181 -6.55 25.63 -29.04
N CYS A 182 -7.31 25.52 -27.95
CA CYS A 182 -8.00 24.26 -27.61
C CYS A 182 -9.38 24.18 -28.28
N SER A 183 -9.42 23.85 -29.59
CA SER A 183 -10.64 23.35 -30.24
C SER A 183 -10.85 21.86 -29.93
N ALA A 184 -12.11 21.44 -29.90
CA ALA A 184 -12.53 20.09 -29.50
C ALA A 184 -12.05 18.96 -30.43
N ASP A 185 -11.45 19.28 -31.58
CA ASP A 185 -11.13 18.33 -32.64
C ASP A 185 -9.79 17.59 -32.46
N ASN A 186 -8.96 17.99 -31.48
CA ASN A 186 -7.61 17.45 -31.29
C ASN A 186 -7.49 16.35 -30.22
N CYS A 187 -8.58 15.72 -29.81
CA CYS A 187 -8.55 14.55 -28.93
C CYS A 187 -8.82 13.27 -29.74
N PRO A 188 -7.85 12.36 -29.93
CA PRO A 188 -8.13 11.06 -30.54
C PRO A 188 -9.07 10.25 -29.65
N GLY A 189 -10.07 9.62 -30.25
CA GLY A 189 -11.11 8.81 -29.59
C GLY A 189 -10.52 7.70 -28.71
#